data_AF-F1VZT0-F1
#
_entry.id   AF-F1VZT0-F1
#
_cell.length_a   1.000
_cell.length_b   1.000
_cell.length_c   1.000
_cell.angle_alpha   90.00
_cell.angle_beta   90.00
_cell.angle_gamma   90.00
#
_symmetry.space_group_name_H-M   'P 1'
#
loop_
_entity.id
_entity.type
_entity.pdbx_description
1 polymer ?
#
loop_
_entity_poly.entity_id
_entity_poly.type
_entity_poly.pdbx_seq_one_letter_code
_entity_poly.pdbx_strand_id
1 'polypeptide(L)' 'MRIDLYQRAEPEGHLSYLAVPEGKVIPEEVINTEWADVARGMELDNQQANSTYAIEDAEQQINKKGYAITGLNKLA' A
#
# COMPACT_ATOMS: atom_id res chain seq x y z
N MET A 1 -0.95 -4.92 -13.16
CA MET A 1 0.50 -4.63 -12.96
C MET A 1 1.01 -5.41 -11.75
N ARG A 2 2.31 -5.61 -11.57
CA ARG A 2 2.86 -6.25 -10.36
C ARG A 2 3.28 -5.23 -9.31
N ILE A 3 3.06 -5.55 -8.05
CA ILE A 3 3.39 -4.70 -6.90
C ILE A 3 4.18 -5.47 -5.83
N ASP A 4 4.96 -4.75 -5.07
CA ASP A 4 5.51 -5.14 -3.78
C ASP A 4 4.61 -4.54 -2.69
N LEU A 5 4.12 -5.40 -1.80
CA LEU A 5 3.21 -5.06 -0.71
C LEU A 5 3.96 -5.06 0.61
N TYR A 6 3.78 -3.98 1.34
CA TYR A 6 4.33 -3.75 2.66
C TYR A 6 3.23 -3.46 3.67
N GLN A 7 3.49 -3.74 4.94
CA GLN A 7 2.60 -3.40 6.06
C GLN A 7 3.36 -2.65 7.15
N ARG A 8 2.64 -1.88 7.95
CA ARG A 8 3.17 -1.31 9.20
C ARG A 8 2.12 -1.40 10.29
N ALA A 9 2.58 -1.49 11.53
CA ALA A 9 1.74 -1.27 12.69
C ALA A 9 1.66 0.23 12.98
N GLU A 10 0.46 0.74 13.22
CA GLU A 10 0.21 2.11 13.67
C GLU A 10 0.04 2.15 15.19
N PRO A 11 0.36 3.29 15.83
CA PRO A 11 0.34 3.45 17.29
C PRO A 11 -1.03 3.22 17.96
N GLU A 12 -2.10 3.09 17.18
CA GLU A 12 -3.47 2.82 17.64
C GLU A 12 -3.94 1.38 17.39
N GLY A 13 -3.01 0.47 17.04
CA GLY A 13 -3.32 -0.95 16.77
C GLY A 13 -3.91 -1.21 15.38
N HIS A 14 -3.91 -0.19 14.51
CA HIS A 14 -4.26 -0.33 13.11
C HIS A 14 -3.06 -0.84 12.30
N LEU A 15 -3.35 -1.52 11.17
CA LEU A 15 -2.35 -1.90 10.20
C LEU A 15 -2.53 -1.05 8.95
N SER A 16 -1.47 -0.35 8.54
CA SER A 16 -1.45 0.28 7.23
C SER A 16 -0.78 -0.63 6.22
N TYR A 17 -1.28 -0.63 4.99
CA TYR A 17 -0.69 -1.34 3.87
C TYR A 17 -0.22 -0.36 2.81
N LEU A 18 0.94 -0.65 2.23
CA LEU A 18 1.57 0.13 1.16
C LEU A 18 1.86 -0.80 -0.02
N ALA A 19 1.33 -0.48 -1.18
CA ALA A 19 1.57 -1.15 -2.45
C ALA A 19 2.41 -0.26 -3.37
N VAL A 20 3.58 -0.76 -3.76
CA VAL A 20 4.52 -0.08 -4.65
C VAL A 20 4.68 -0.92 -5.92
N PRO A 21 4.77 -0.36 -7.13
CA PRO A 21 5.02 -1.18 -8.33
C PRO A 21 6.32 -1.97 -8.20
N GLU A 22 6.32 -3.21 -8.67
CA GLU A 22 7.46 -4.13 -8.56
C GLU A 22 8.77 -3.45 -9.02
N GLY A 23 9.77 -3.46 -8.15
CA GLY A 23 11.10 -2.90 -8.45
C GLY A 23 11.17 -1.37 -8.45
N LYS A 24 10.12 -0.67 -8.02
CA LYS A 24 10.17 0.76 -7.70
C LYS A 24 10.61 0.97 -6.25
N VAL A 25 11.26 2.10 -6.00
CA VAL A 25 11.63 2.51 -4.65
C VAL A 25 10.40 3.05 -3.90
N ILE A 26 10.36 2.78 -2.59
CA ILE A 26 9.37 3.39 -1.70
C ILE A 26 9.60 4.92 -1.72
N PRO A 27 8.57 5.74 -1.93
CA PRO A 27 8.69 7.19 -1.95
C PRO A 27 9.23 7.75 -0.63
N GLU A 28 10.02 8.82 -0.69
CA GLU A 28 10.62 9.44 0.50
C GLU A 28 9.59 9.96 1.52
N GLU A 29 8.41 10.35 1.03
CA GLU A 29 7.27 10.77 1.86
C GLU A 29 6.77 9.67 2.80
N VAL A 30 6.98 8.39 2.45
CA VAL A 30 6.55 7.24 3.26
C VAL A 30 7.72 6.35 3.70
N ILE A 31 8.94 6.54 3.17
CA ILE A 31 10.14 5.75 3.53
C ILE A 31 10.58 5.98 4.97
N ASN A 32 10.19 7.09 5.59
CA ASN A 32 10.47 7.40 6.99
C ASN A 32 9.75 6.47 7.98
N THR A 33 8.94 5.53 7.47
CA THR A 33 8.28 4.52 8.29
C THR A 33 8.92 3.15 8.11
N GLU A 34 9.00 2.39 9.19
CA GLU A 34 9.41 0.99 9.16
C GLU A 34 8.31 0.13 8.55
N TRP A 35 8.44 -0.13 7.25
CA TRP A 35 7.56 -1.01 6.49
C TRP A 35 8.09 -2.46 6.54
N ALA A 36 7.22 -3.39 6.95
CA ALA A 36 7.48 -4.82 6.90
C ALA A 36 7.03 -5.41 5.56
N ASP A 37 7.87 -6.27 4.98
CA ASP A 37 7.58 -6.96 3.73
C ASP A 37 6.44 -7.97 3.91
N VAL A 38 5.42 -7.92 3.05
CA VAL A 38 4.29 -8.87 3.08
C VAL A 38 4.35 -9.80 1.88
N ALA A 39 4.50 -9.22 0.70
CA ALA A 39 4.57 -9.95 -0.56
C ALA A 39 5.34 -9.13 -1.59
N ARG A 40 6.04 -9.80 -2.51
CA ARG A 40 6.75 -9.16 -3.62
C ARG A 40 6.31 -9.72 -4.95
N GLY A 41 6.27 -8.85 -5.97
CA GLY A 41 5.88 -9.21 -7.33
C GLY A 41 4.48 -9.82 -7.44
N MET A 42 3.56 -9.43 -6.55
CA MET A 42 2.17 -9.92 -6.61
C MET A 42 1.39 -9.18 -7.69
N GLU A 43 0.42 -9.86 -8.32
CA GLU A 43 -0.47 -9.19 -9.26
C GLU A 43 -1.40 -8.24 -8.50
N LEU A 44 -1.45 -6.98 -8.93
CA LEU A 44 -2.38 -6.01 -8.39
C LEU A 44 -3.78 -6.29 -8.91
N ASP A 45 -4.63 -6.79 -8.02
CA ASP A 45 -6.08 -6.83 -8.21
C ASP A 45 -6.73 -5.78 -7.32
N ASN A 46 -7.40 -4.80 -7.94
CA ASN A 46 -7.98 -3.65 -7.23
C ASN A 46 -9.07 -4.06 -6.22
N GLN A 47 -9.84 -5.10 -6.55
CA GLN A 47 -10.92 -5.60 -5.69
C GLN A 47 -10.35 -6.30 -4.44
N GLN A 48 -9.31 -7.11 -4.60
CA GLN A 48 -8.55 -7.74 -3.53
C GLN A 48 -7.80 -6.69 -2.71
N ALA A 49 -7.17 -5.71 -3.35
CA ALA A 49 -6.47 -4.63 -2.67
C ALA A 49 -7.39 -3.87 -1.70
N ASN A 50 -8.61 -3.57 -2.14
CA ASN A 50 -9.62 -2.95 -1.29
C ASN A 50 -10.14 -3.91 -0.21
N SER A 51 -10.54 -5.13 -0.56
CA SER A 51 -11.19 -6.05 0.38
C SER A 51 -10.25 -6.63 1.44
N THR A 52 -8.99 -6.89 1.08
CA THR A 52 -8.01 -7.55 1.96
C THR A 52 -7.12 -6.54 2.67
N TYR A 53 -6.74 -5.45 2.01
CA TYR A 53 -5.74 -4.50 2.52
C TYR A 53 -6.31 -3.08 2.72
N ALA A 54 -7.61 -2.87 2.48
CA ALA A 54 -8.27 -1.56 2.56
C ALA A 54 -7.57 -0.48 1.72
N ILE A 55 -6.95 -0.89 0.60
CA ILE A 55 -6.33 0.02 -0.36
C ILE A 55 -7.38 0.31 -1.44
N GLU A 56 -8.13 1.39 -1.25
CA GLU A 56 -9.12 1.88 -2.22
C GLU A 56 -8.42 2.44 -3.45
N ASP A 57 -8.95 2.16 -4.65
CA ASP A 57 -8.46 2.74 -5.92
C ASP A 57 -6.94 2.58 -6.11
N ALA A 58 -6.36 1.42 -5.73
CA ALA A 58 -4.93 1.17 -5.74
C ALA A 58 -4.28 1.49 -7.10
N GLU A 59 -4.91 1.09 -8.21
CA GLU A 59 -4.40 1.42 -9.55
C GLU A 59 -4.35 2.94 -9.79
N GLN A 60 -5.36 3.69 -9.37
CA GLN A 60 -5.38 5.15 -9.55
C GLN A 60 -4.39 5.86 -8.66
N GLN A 61 -4.23 5.40 -7.41
CA GLN A 61 -3.21 5.95 -6.52
C GLN A 61 -1.81 5.73 -7.12
N ILE A 62 -1.52 4.51 -7.58
CA ILE A 62 -0.25 4.17 -8.23
C ILE A 62 -0.02 5.02 -9.48
N ASN A 63 -1.02 5.20 -10.33
CA ASN A 63 -0.89 6.05 -11.52
C ASN A 63 -0.62 7.53 -11.19
N LYS A 64 -1.16 8.04 -10.07
CA LYS A 64 -1.01 9.46 -9.68
C LYS A 64 0.26 9.75 -8.88
N LYS A 65 0.61 8.88 -7.94
CA LYS A 65 1.68 9.09 -6.95
C LYS A 65 2.87 8.16 -7.14
N GLY A 66 2.70 7.08 -7.89
CA GLY A 66 3.69 6.00 -8.01
C GLY A 66 3.57 4.91 -6.95
N TYR A 67 2.60 4.99 -6.04
CA TYR A 67 2.31 3.99 -5.02
C TYR A 67 0.83 4.08 -4.59
N ALA A 68 0.32 3.06 -3.90
CA ALA A 68 -0.98 3.08 -3.23
C ALA A 68 -0.81 2.75 -1.74
N ILE A 69 -1.60 3.39 -0.90
CA ILE A 69 -1.59 3.14 0.55
C ILE A 69 -3.03 2.97 1.01
N THR A 70 -3.23 2.25 2.12
CA THR A 70 -4.54 2.19 2.76
C THR A 70 -5.06 3.61 2.99
N GLY A 71 -6.34 3.82 2.71
CA GLY A 71 -6.96 5.10 2.97
C GLY A 71 -6.98 5.32 4.48
N LEU A 72 -6.16 6.24 4.99
CA LEU A 72 -6.28 6.77 6.37
C LEU A 72 -7.67 7.41 6.63
N ASN A 73 -8.55 7.44 5.64
CA ASN A 73 -9.79 8.20 5.65
C ASN A 73 -11.04 7.29 5.70
N LYS A 74 -11.11 6.44 6.74
CA LYS A 74 -12.40 5.93 7.23
C LYS A 74 -12.35 5.51 8.70
N LEU A 75 -11.98 6.48 9.54
CA LEU A 75 -12.44 6.55 10.92
C LEU A 75 -13.24 7.86 11.04
N ALA A 76 -14.48 7.83 10.56
CA ALA A 76 -15.49 8.85 10.83
C ALA A 76 -16.80 8.15 11.19
#